data_AF-A0A8S2LAQ7-F1
#
_entry.id   AF-A0A8S2LAQ7-F1
#
_cell.length_a   1.000
_cell.length_b   1.000
_cell.length_c   1.000
_cell.angle_alpha   90.00
_cell.angle_beta   90.00
_cell.angle_gamma   90.00
#
_symmetry.space_group_name_H-M   'P 1'
#
loop_
_entity.id
_entity.type
_entity.pdbx_description
1 polymer ?
#
loop_
_entity_poly.entity_id
_entity_poly.type
_entity_poly.pdbx_seq_one_letter_code
_entity_poly.pdbx_strand_id
1 'polypeptide(L)'
;MVNKKNGHFTKSDEESFETFAVYCGLALHHASLYDRIRRSEQKCKVALEVLSYHASCTDEEYERMKTYTLPDNIPNIDRFEYSPWDVVNDMKPLYVAYMFLDLANMDPLNANRFDSECLMRFILTVRKNYRNVPYHNWSHAFSVAHAIYTVIKQSKHHFSPNDYIRYELICLRYYWSLPRIAKCHGPPIQIIDNRRILLAVIKSNSQKHDFY
;
A
#
# COMPACT_ATOMS: atom_id res chain seq x y z
N MET A 1 -20.30 -49.04 23.68
CA MET A 1 -20.18 -49.99 22.55
C MET A 1 -21.39 -49.83 21.66
N VAL A 2 -21.21 -49.74 20.34
CA VAL A 2 -22.32 -49.64 19.38
C VAL A 2 -22.42 -50.99 18.66
N ASN A 3 -23.58 -51.63 18.71
CA ASN A 3 -23.82 -52.93 18.07
C ASN A 3 -24.56 -52.75 16.75
N LYS A 4 -24.21 -53.58 15.76
CA LYS A 4 -24.94 -53.68 14.50
C LYS A 4 -26.34 -54.26 14.78
N LYS A 5 -27.38 -53.65 14.23
CA LYS A 5 -28.78 -54.06 14.49
C LYS A 5 -29.11 -55.46 13.96
N ASN A 6 -28.49 -55.86 12.84
CA ASN A 6 -28.78 -57.11 12.14
C ASN A 6 -27.49 -57.92 11.91
N GLY A 7 -27.06 -58.70 12.91
CA GLY A 7 -25.93 -59.62 12.81
C GLY A 7 -24.56 -59.02 13.13
N HIS A 8 -23.50 -59.70 12.69
CA HIS A 8 -22.11 -59.32 12.96
C HIS A 8 -21.55 -58.36 11.90
N PHE A 9 -20.48 -57.62 12.25
CA PHE A 9 -19.73 -56.83 11.27
C PHE A 9 -19.03 -57.76 10.29
N THR A 10 -19.17 -57.44 9.01
CA THR A 10 -18.58 -58.15 7.88
C THR A 10 -17.35 -57.41 7.40
N LYS A 11 -16.52 -58.06 6.58
CA LYS A 11 -15.34 -57.43 5.97
C LYS A 11 -15.69 -56.21 5.10
N SER A 12 -16.86 -56.21 4.46
CA SER A 12 -17.35 -55.06 3.70
C SER A 12 -17.70 -53.87 4.61
N ASP A 13 -18.20 -54.12 5.83
CA ASP A 13 -18.43 -53.06 6.82
C ASP A 13 -17.11 -52.46 7.30
N GLU A 14 -16.06 -53.28 7.44
CA GLU A 14 -14.71 -52.85 7.81
C GLU A 14 -14.09 -51.95 6.73
N GLU A 15 -14.10 -52.37 5.46
CA GLU A 15 -13.60 -51.58 4.32
C GLU A 15 -14.38 -50.26 4.14
N SER A 16 -15.70 -50.30 4.36
CA SER A 16 -16.55 -49.10 4.32
C SER A 16 -16.23 -48.14 5.47
N PHE A 17 -15.99 -48.66 6.67
CA PHE A 17 -15.63 -47.86 7.84
C PHE A 17 -14.23 -47.28 7.73
N GLU A 18 -13.27 -48.04 7.20
CA GLU A 18 -11.91 -47.56 6.92
C GLU A 18 -11.95 -46.37 5.96
N THR A 19 -12.66 -46.51 4.84
CA THR A 19 -12.84 -45.43 3.86
C THR A 19 -13.49 -44.20 4.50
N PHE A 20 -14.57 -44.41 5.27
CA PHE A 20 -15.26 -43.34 6.00
C PHE A 20 -14.35 -42.64 7.01
N ALA A 21 -13.56 -43.40 7.77
CA ALA A 21 -12.64 -42.86 8.78
C ALA A 21 -11.55 -42.00 8.13
N VAL A 22 -11.00 -42.42 6.98
CA VAL A 22 -10.03 -41.62 6.21
C VAL A 22 -10.66 -40.31 5.75
N TYR A 23 -11.84 -40.34 5.14
CA TYR A 23 -12.52 -39.12 4.69
C TYR A 23 -12.87 -38.19 5.86
N CYS A 24 -13.32 -38.73 6.99
CA CYS A 24 -13.59 -37.95 8.19
C CYS A 24 -12.30 -37.31 8.73
N GLY A 25 -11.19 -38.04 8.76
CA GLY A 25 -9.89 -37.52 9.18
C GLY A 25 -9.42 -36.36 8.30
N LEU A 26 -9.55 -36.49 6.97
CA LEU A 26 -9.24 -35.42 6.02
C LEU A 26 -10.16 -34.21 6.20
N ALA A 27 -11.47 -34.42 6.32
CA ALA A 27 -12.45 -33.35 6.51
C ALA A 27 -12.19 -32.57 7.81
N LEU A 28 -11.93 -33.27 8.93
CA LEU A 28 -11.58 -32.65 10.20
C LEU A 28 -10.25 -31.90 10.14
N HIS A 29 -9.23 -32.47 9.47
CA HIS A 29 -7.95 -31.81 9.27
C HIS A 29 -8.10 -30.52 8.45
N HIS A 30 -8.84 -30.57 7.34
CA HIS A 30 -9.12 -29.38 6.53
C HIS A 30 -9.91 -28.33 7.33
N ALA A 31 -10.97 -28.72 8.04
CA ALA A 31 -11.74 -27.81 8.88
C ALA A 31 -10.85 -27.10 9.92
N SER A 32 -9.97 -27.84 10.59
CA SER A 32 -9.00 -27.30 11.55
C SER A 32 -7.98 -26.36 10.90
N LEU A 33 -7.46 -26.71 9.72
CA LEU A 33 -6.52 -25.88 8.97
C LEU A 33 -7.16 -24.56 8.54
N TYR A 34 -8.38 -24.61 7.97
CA TYR A 34 -9.12 -23.42 7.55
C TYR A 34 -9.45 -22.51 8.74
N ASP A 35 -9.85 -23.08 9.88
CA ASP A 35 -10.09 -22.29 11.09
C ASP A 35 -8.81 -21.59 11.59
N ARG A 36 -7.65 -22.28 11.54
CA ARG A 36 -6.35 -21.67 11.87
C ARG A 36 -5.97 -20.54 10.91
N ILE A 37 -6.13 -20.74 9.60
CA ILE A 37 -5.86 -19.71 8.59
C ILE A 37 -6.75 -18.51 8.84
N ARG A 38 -8.06 -18.72 9.00
CA ARG A 38 -9.04 -17.64 9.22
C ARG A 38 -8.73 -16.85 10.50
N ARG A 39 -8.41 -17.52 11.60
CA ARG A 39 -8.00 -16.86 12.85
C ARG A 39 -6.72 -16.03 12.66
N SER A 40 -5.74 -16.55 11.92
CA SER A 40 -4.50 -15.83 11.61
C SER A 40 -4.78 -14.59 10.75
N GLU A 41 -5.61 -14.71 9.73
CA GLU A 41 -6.04 -13.60 8.88
C GLU A 41 -6.78 -12.52 9.66
N GLN A 42 -7.68 -12.91 10.56
CA GLN A 42 -8.40 -11.97 11.43
C GLN A 42 -7.43 -11.21 12.36
N LYS A 43 -6.47 -11.90 12.97
CA LYS A 43 -5.43 -11.25 13.79
C LYS A 43 -4.60 -10.28 12.96
N CYS A 44 -4.21 -10.69 11.75
CA CYS A 44 -3.48 -9.83 10.82
C CYS A 44 -4.31 -8.60 10.43
N LYS A 45 -5.60 -8.78 10.13
CA LYS A 45 -6.52 -7.68 9.79
C LYS A 45 -6.60 -6.64 10.90
N VAL A 46 -6.84 -7.05 12.14
CA VAL A 46 -6.91 -6.12 13.28
C VAL A 46 -5.58 -5.42 13.50
N ALA A 47 -4.45 -6.13 13.42
CA ALA A 47 -3.13 -5.52 13.53
C ALA A 47 -2.88 -4.47 12.43
N LEU A 48 -3.26 -4.77 11.19
CA LEU A 48 -3.14 -3.83 10.06
C LEU A 48 -4.04 -2.60 10.23
N GLU A 49 -5.25 -2.76 10.76
CA GLU A 49 -6.17 -1.64 11.04
C GLU A 49 -5.58 -0.69 12.10
N VAL A 50 -5.03 -1.23 13.19
CA VAL A 50 -4.38 -0.42 14.24
C VAL A 50 -3.16 0.32 13.66
N LEU A 51 -2.32 -0.37 12.88
CA LEU A 51 -1.17 0.27 12.23
C LEU A 51 -1.61 1.35 11.24
N SER A 52 -2.65 1.09 10.46
CA SER A 52 -3.21 2.04 9.51
C SER A 52 -3.70 3.30 10.23
N TYR A 53 -4.40 3.18 11.36
CA TYR A 53 -4.88 4.31 12.12
C TYR A 53 -3.75 5.27 12.54
N HIS A 54 -2.62 4.72 13.00
CA HIS A 54 -1.47 5.54 13.41
C HIS A 54 -0.63 6.05 12.21
N ALA A 55 -0.58 5.28 11.12
CA ALA A 55 0.21 5.61 9.93
C ALA A 55 -0.49 6.63 9.02
N SER A 56 -1.82 6.62 8.95
CA SER A 56 -2.60 7.50 8.09
C SER A 56 -2.52 8.96 8.50
N CYS A 57 -2.64 9.86 7.53
CA CYS A 57 -2.82 11.28 7.82
C CYS A 57 -4.14 11.50 8.56
N THR A 58 -4.11 12.48 9.46
CA THR A 58 -5.28 12.96 10.19
C THR A 58 -6.07 13.96 9.35
N ASP A 59 -7.34 14.15 9.70
CA ASP A 59 -8.17 15.17 9.05
C ASP A 59 -7.62 16.58 9.28
N GLU A 60 -7.05 16.85 10.46
CA GLU A 60 -6.40 18.13 10.77
C GLU A 60 -5.17 18.43 9.91
N GLU A 61 -4.35 17.40 9.62
CA GLU A 61 -3.21 17.54 8.70
C GLU A 61 -3.70 17.84 7.28
N TYR A 62 -4.76 17.18 6.83
CA TYR A 62 -5.35 17.40 5.52
C TYR A 62 -5.97 18.81 5.39
N GLU A 63 -6.82 19.22 6.34
CA GLU A 63 -7.48 20.53 6.32
C GLU A 63 -6.45 21.67 6.36
N ARG A 64 -5.36 21.50 7.12
CA ARG A 64 -4.24 22.47 7.12
C ARG A 64 -3.52 22.54 5.78
N MET A 65 -3.35 21.42 5.08
CA MET A 65 -2.75 21.45 3.74
C MET A 65 -3.68 22.07 2.70
N LYS A 66 -4.99 21.89 2.87
CA LYS A 66 -6.03 22.43 1.99
C LYS A 66 -6.11 23.95 2.02
N THR A 67 -5.65 24.62 3.09
CA THR A 67 -5.59 26.09 3.13
C THR A 67 -4.59 26.66 2.12
N TYR A 68 -3.64 25.86 1.64
CA TYR A 68 -2.70 26.29 0.62
C TYR A 68 -3.27 25.99 -0.77
N THR A 69 -3.35 27.03 -1.60
CA THR A 69 -3.68 26.86 -3.02
C THR A 69 -2.49 26.26 -3.76
N LEU A 70 -2.76 25.22 -4.56
CA LEU A 70 -1.76 24.70 -5.47
C LEU A 70 -1.42 25.79 -6.51
N PRO A 71 -0.16 26.21 -6.65
CA PRO A 71 0.19 27.19 -7.67
C PRO A 71 0.01 26.60 -9.07
N ASP A 72 -0.55 27.38 -10.00
CA ASP A 72 -0.77 26.96 -11.40
C ASP A 72 0.55 26.68 -12.14
N ASN A 73 1.63 27.35 -11.72
CA ASN A 73 2.96 27.16 -12.27
C ASN A 73 4.02 27.37 -11.18
N ILE A 74 4.93 26.41 -11.04
CA ILE A 74 6.14 26.55 -10.23
C ILE A 74 7.32 26.78 -11.18
N PRO A 75 7.93 27.97 -11.20
CA PRO A 75 9.00 28.30 -12.13
C PRO A 75 10.18 27.33 -12.02
N ASN A 76 10.63 26.82 -13.17
CA ASN A 76 11.82 25.97 -13.32
C ASN A 76 11.78 24.62 -12.58
N ILE A 77 10.64 24.17 -12.03
CA ILE A 77 10.54 22.87 -11.36
C ILE A 77 10.83 21.68 -12.30
N ASP A 78 10.69 21.89 -13.60
CA ASP A 78 11.01 20.91 -14.65
C ASP A 78 12.48 20.95 -15.10
N ARG A 79 13.33 21.73 -14.43
CA ARG A 79 14.75 21.90 -14.76
C ARG A 79 15.68 21.19 -13.78
N PHE A 80 16.83 20.73 -14.27
CA PHE A 80 17.82 20.02 -13.44
C PHE A 80 18.52 20.94 -12.45
N GLU A 81 18.57 22.23 -12.72
CA GLU A 81 19.16 23.26 -11.86
C GLU A 81 18.27 23.60 -10.65
N TYR A 82 17.00 23.15 -10.65
CA TYR A 82 16.10 23.38 -9.53
C TYR A 82 16.59 22.60 -8.29
N SER A 83 16.82 23.32 -7.19
CA SER A 83 17.23 22.72 -5.91
C SER A 83 16.00 22.26 -5.12
N PRO A 84 15.78 20.94 -4.92
CA PRO A 84 14.67 20.44 -4.12
C PRO A 84 14.84 20.74 -2.62
N TRP A 85 16.04 21.16 -2.21
CA TRP A 85 16.37 21.52 -0.83
C TRP A 85 15.86 22.91 -0.44
N ASP A 86 15.65 23.78 -1.42
CA ASP A 86 15.17 25.15 -1.18
C ASP A 86 13.68 25.17 -0.79
N VAL A 87 12.97 24.06 -1.05
CA VAL A 87 11.57 23.89 -0.65
C VAL A 87 11.48 23.53 0.82
N VAL A 88 10.71 24.34 1.58
CA VAL A 88 10.40 24.06 2.99
C VAL A 88 9.67 22.72 3.12
N ASN A 89 10.07 21.90 4.10
CA ASN A 89 9.54 20.55 4.29
C ASN A 89 8.00 20.47 4.38
N ASP A 90 7.37 21.47 4.96
CA ASP A 90 5.91 21.54 5.09
C ASP A 90 5.20 21.76 3.76
N MET A 91 5.86 22.41 2.81
CA MET A 91 5.30 22.70 1.48
C MET A 91 5.54 21.56 0.47
N LYS A 92 6.53 20.69 0.71
CA LYS A 92 6.86 19.57 -0.18
C LYS A 92 5.65 18.71 -0.61
N PRO A 93 4.67 18.39 0.24
CA PRO A 93 3.46 17.68 -0.19
C PRO A 93 2.70 18.37 -1.34
N LEU A 94 2.61 19.71 -1.33
CA LEU A 94 1.96 20.47 -2.40
C LEU A 94 2.75 20.39 -3.70
N TYR A 95 4.08 20.44 -3.61
CA TYR A 95 4.96 20.31 -4.77
C TYR A 95 4.85 18.91 -5.39
N VAL A 96 4.74 17.87 -4.56
CA VAL A 96 4.48 16.51 -5.04
C VAL A 96 3.11 16.42 -5.71
N ALA A 97 2.07 17.00 -5.12
CA ALA A 97 0.74 17.04 -5.73
C ALA A 97 0.76 17.79 -7.08
N TYR A 98 1.49 18.90 -7.17
CA TYR A 98 1.67 19.66 -8.40
C TYR A 98 2.36 18.82 -9.48
N MET A 99 3.52 18.22 -9.17
CA MET A 99 4.25 17.37 -10.11
C MET A 99 3.39 16.19 -10.59
N PHE A 100 2.58 15.62 -9.70
CA PHE A 100 1.67 14.54 -10.03
C PHE A 100 0.58 14.97 -11.00
N LEU A 101 -0.13 16.06 -10.71
CA LEU A 101 -1.21 16.56 -11.55
C LEU A 101 -0.68 17.08 -12.90
N ASP A 102 0.48 17.73 -12.92
CA ASP A 102 1.14 18.17 -14.15
C ASP A 102 1.49 16.98 -15.07
N LEU A 103 1.99 15.87 -14.52
CA LEU A 103 2.22 14.65 -15.29
C LEU A 103 0.91 13.97 -15.71
N ALA A 104 -0.10 13.90 -14.85
CA ALA A 104 -1.40 13.30 -15.17
C ALA A 104 -2.09 14.04 -16.32
N ASN A 105 -1.96 15.37 -16.37
CA ASN A 105 -2.49 16.23 -17.43
C ASN A 105 -1.73 16.12 -18.76
N MET A 106 -0.59 15.43 -18.81
CA MET A 106 0.09 15.13 -20.09
C MET A 106 -0.68 14.11 -20.94
N ASP A 107 -1.54 13.30 -20.33
CA ASP A 107 -2.45 12.39 -21.04
C ASP A 107 -3.91 12.88 -20.88
N PRO A 108 -4.56 13.32 -21.97
CA PRO A 108 -5.96 13.75 -21.95
C PRO A 108 -6.93 12.70 -21.37
N LEU A 109 -6.58 11.40 -21.42
CA LEU A 109 -7.40 10.32 -20.86
C LEU A 109 -7.32 10.22 -19.32
N ASN A 110 -6.32 10.84 -18.68
CA ASN A 110 -6.08 10.76 -17.24
C ASN A 110 -6.43 12.05 -16.47
N ALA A 111 -6.72 13.15 -17.16
CA ALA A 111 -6.90 14.49 -16.57
C ALA A 111 -7.97 14.59 -15.46
N ASN A 112 -8.94 13.67 -15.41
CA ASN A 112 -10.01 13.66 -14.40
C ASN A 112 -10.06 12.37 -13.55
N ARG A 113 -9.00 11.56 -13.55
CA ARG A 113 -9.02 10.26 -12.84
C ARG A 113 -8.72 10.35 -11.35
N PHE A 114 -8.16 11.46 -10.89
CA PHE A 114 -7.64 11.56 -9.53
C PHE A 114 -8.47 12.54 -8.70
N ASP A 115 -9.05 12.01 -7.62
CA ASP A 115 -9.59 12.84 -6.56
C ASP A 115 -8.45 13.57 -5.83
N SER A 116 -8.51 14.90 -5.83
CA SER A 116 -7.54 15.78 -5.19
C SER A 116 -7.42 15.53 -3.69
N GLU A 117 -8.53 15.20 -3.02
CA GLU A 117 -8.51 14.89 -1.60
C GLU A 117 -7.76 13.58 -1.34
N CYS A 118 -8.14 12.51 -2.04
CA CYS A 118 -7.48 11.22 -1.95
C CYS A 118 -5.97 11.32 -2.24
N LEU A 119 -5.57 12.06 -3.27
CA LEU A 119 -4.16 12.29 -3.61
C LEU A 119 -3.41 13.00 -2.48
N MET A 120 -3.95 14.11 -1.95
CA MET A 120 -3.28 14.86 -0.90
C MET A 120 -3.18 14.04 0.40
N ARG A 121 -4.25 13.34 0.79
CA ARG A 121 -4.24 12.47 1.97
C ARG A 121 -3.23 11.35 1.83
N PHE A 122 -3.10 10.79 0.64
CA PHE A 122 -2.08 9.81 0.32
C PHE A 122 -0.67 10.37 0.50
N ILE A 123 -0.35 11.52 -0.10
CA ILE A 123 0.96 12.16 0.01
C ILE A 123 1.30 12.47 1.47
N LEU A 124 0.35 12.98 2.26
CA LEU A 124 0.55 13.27 3.68
C LEU A 124 0.79 12.01 4.51
N THR A 125 0.02 10.96 4.24
CA THR A 125 0.22 9.64 4.87
C THR A 125 1.63 9.15 4.58
N VAL A 126 2.07 9.23 3.33
CA VAL A 126 3.43 8.83 2.93
C VAL A 126 4.50 9.65 3.68
N ARG A 127 4.37 10.97 3.70
CA ARG A 127 5.27 11.87 4.43
C ARG A 127 5.38 11.49 5.90
N LYS A 128 4.25 11.24 6.57
CA LYS A 128 4.18 10.89 8.00
C LYS A 128 4.93 9.60 8.34
N ASN A 129 5.05 8.68 7.38
CA ASN A 129 5.71 7.39 7.58
C ASN A 129 7.23 7.42 7.32
N TYR A 130 7.78 8.55 6.89
CA TYR A 130 9.24 8.71 6.84
C TYR A 130 9.83 8.97 8.22
N ARG A 131 10.91 8.26 8.53
CA ARG A 131 11.63 8.44 9.80
C ARG A 131 12.49 9.69 9.76
N ASN A 132 12.64 10.32 10.92
CA ASN A 132 13.60 11.40 11.10
C ASN A 132 15.03 10.83 11.26
N VAL A 133 15.66 10.54 10.12
CA VAL A 133 17.04 10.04 10.04
C VAL A 133 17.88 10.96 9.14
N PRO A 134 19.22 10.94 9.25
CA PRO A 134 20.06 11.94 8.57
C PRO A 134 19.89 12.00 7.05
N TYR A 135 19.67 10.87 6.39
CA TYR A 135 19.64 10.81 4.91
C TYR A 135 18.33 10.23 4.35
N HIS A 136 17.92 9.02 4.76
CA HIS A 136 16.72 8.36 4.24
C HIS A 136 15.41 8.90 4.86
N ASN A 137 15.18 10.20 4.71
CA ASN A 137 14.03 10.94 5.24
C ASN A 137 13.14 11.47 4.10
N TRP A 138 12.08 12.19 4.48
CA TRP A 138 11.12 12.78 3.55
C TRP A 138 11.76 13.75 2.54
N SER A 139 12.76 14.54 2.97
CA SER A 139 13.46 15.46 2.05
C SER A 139 14.15 14.71 0.93
N HIS A 140 14.84 13.62 1.24
CA HIS A 140 15.50 12.80 0.23
C HIS A 140 14.48 12.16 -0.73
N ALA A 141 13.36 11.66 -0.19
CA ALA A 141 12.28 11.11 -1.00
C ALA A 141 11.71 12.13 -1.99
N PHE A 142 11.50 13.37 -1.52
CA PHE A 142 11.09 14.48 -2.36
C PHE A 142 12.11 14.79 -3.46
N SER A 143 13.40 14.88 -3.13
CA SER A 143 14.45 15.14 -4.12
C SER A 143 14.52 14.07 -5.22
N VAL A 144 14.32 12.79 -4.85
CA VAL A 144 14.26 11.69 -5.82
C VAL A 144 13.00 11.80 -6.69
N ALA A 145 11.84 12.08 -6.11
CA ALA A 145 10.61 12.29 -6.87
C ALA A 145 10.79 13.43 -7.89
N HIS A 146 11.28 14.58 -7.43
CA HIS A 146 11.61 15.71 -8.29
C HIS A 146 12.56 15.32 -9.43
N ALA A 147 13.68 14.63 -9.14
CA ALA A 147 14.62 14.23 -10.17
C ALA A 147 13.97 13.35 -11.26
N ILE A 148 13.11 12.40 -10.88
CA ILE A 148 12.40 11.57 -11.86
C ILE A 148 11.37 12.42 -12.64
N TYR A 149 10.67 13.36 -11.97
CA TYR A 149 9.75 14.29 -12.62
C TYR A 149 10.47 15.12 -13.69
N THR A 150 11.61 15.73 -13.35
CA THR A 150 12.46 16.48 -14.27
C THR A 150 12.90 15.63 -15.46
N VAL A 151 13.38 14.40 -15.23
CA VAL A 151 13.76 13.47 -16.30
C VAL A 151 12.61 13.24 -17.26
N ILE A 152 11.41 12.98 -16.73
CA ILE A 152 10.22 12.74 -17.55
C ILE A 152 9.87 13.99 -18.37
N LYS A 153 9.79 15.17 -17.74
CA LYS A 153 9.47 16.44 -18.42
C LYS A 153 10.45 16.77 -19.54
N GLN A 154 11.73 16.46 -19.37
CA GLN A 154 12.77 16.75 -20.36
C GLN A 154 12.91 15.67 -21.45
N SER A 155 12.52 14.44 -21.18
CA SER A 155 12.62 13.30 -22.10
C SER A 155 11.59 13.27 -23.25
N LYS A 156 11.00 14.43 -23.59
CA LYS A 156 9.89 14.63 -24.55
C LYS A 156 9.82 13.53 -25.63
N HIS A 157 8.83 12.63 -25.47
CA HIS A 157 8.37 11.61 -26.43
C HIS A 157 8.91 10.16 -26.36
N HIS A 158 9.57 9.71 -25.28
CA HIS A 158 9.92 8.28 -25.13
C HIS A 158 9.05 7.46 -24.17
N PHE A 159 8.18 8.11 -23.39
CA PHE A 159 7.34 7.43 -22.40
C PHE A 159 5.89 7.36 -22.88
N SER A 160 5.31 6.15 -22.82
CA SER A 160 3.89 5.92 -23.06
C SER A 160 3.06 6.52 -21.93
N PRO A 161 1.80 6.94 -22.16
CA PRO A 161 0.86 7.35 -21.11
C PRO A 161 0.82 6.42 -19.88
N ASN A 162 0.99 5.12 -20.08
CA ASN A 162 1.05 4.12 -19.02
C ASN A 162 2.37 4.11 -18.23
N ASP A 163 3.46 4.62 -18.80
CA ASP A 163 4.75 4.78 -18.12
C ASP A 163 4.72 5.94 -17.10
N TYR A 164 3.88 6.97 -17.34
CA TYR A 164 3.63 8.04 -16.37
C TYR A 164 2.79 7.56 -15.18
N ILE A 165 1.91 6.57 -15.34
CA ILE A 165 1.24 5.89 -14.21
C ILE A 165 2.23 4.94 -13.50
N ARG A 166 3.18 4.35 -14.21
CA ARG A 166 4.27 3.56 -13.57
C ARG A 166 5.21 4.41 -12.73
N TYR A 167 5.27 5.72 -12.95
CA TYR A 167 5.95 6.68 -12.07
C TYR A 167 5.34 6.68 -10.65
N GLU A 168 4.01 6.52 -10.53
CA GLU A 168 3.33 6.34 -9.22
C GLU A 168 3.97 5.16 -8.48
N LEU A 169 4.14 4.05 -9.18
CA LEU A 169 4.74 2.83 -8.65
C LEU A 169 6.26 2.92 -8.46
N ILE A 170 7.00 3.69 -9.26
CA ILE A 170 8.48 3.79 -9.16
C ILE A 170 8.89 4.73 -8.03
N CYS A 171 8.17 5.85 -7.86
CA CYS A 171 8.24 6.58 -6.60
C CYS A 171 7.92 5.59 -5.48
N LEU A 172 6.75 4.93 -5.45
CA LEU A 172 6.40 3.98 -4.37
C LEU A 172 7.31 2.74 -4.21
N ARG A 173 8.06 2.30 -5.22
CA ARG A 173 8.87 1.07 -5.17
C ARG A 173 10.25 1.29 -4.57
N TYR A 174 10.80 2.50 -4.64
CA TYR A 174 11.95 2.87 -3.81
C TYR A 174 11.57 3.06 -2.33
N TYR A 175 10.27 3.19 -2.02
CA TYR A 175 9.74 3.32 -0.66
C TYR A 175 9.59 1.96 0.05
N TRP A 176 9.70 0.85 -0.70
CA TRP A 176 9.71 -0.53 -0.17
C TRP A 176 11.00 -0.89 0.58
N SER A 177 12.09 -0.14 0.37
CA SER A 177 13.41 -0.43 0.94
C SER A 177 13.57 -0.02 2.41
N LEU A 178 12.57 0.63 3.01
CA LEU A 178 12.58 1.11 4.40
C LEU A 178 12.30 0.03 5.47
N PRO A 179 12.53 -1.26 5.17
CA PRO A 179 13.09 -2.15 6.19
C PRO A 179 14.30 -2.98 5.72
N ARG A 180 14.91 -2.70 4.56
CA ARG A 180 16.10 -3.46 4.08
C ARG A 180 17.46 -2.89 4.49
N ILE A 181 17.52 -1.75 5.17
CA ILE A 181 18.79 -1.12 5.59
C ILE A 181 18.92 -1.10 7.12
N ALA A 182 18.73 -2.25 7.75
CA ALA A 182 19.26 -2.54 9.07
C ALA A 182 19.72 -4.00 9.10
N LYS A 183 20.90 -4.27 8.50
CA LYS A 183 21.70 -5.44 8.88
C LYS A 183 22.25 -5.18 10.28
N CYS A 184 21.45 -5.41 11.31
CA CYS A 184 21.94 -5.62 12.66
C CYS A 184 21.52 -7.04 13.05
N HIS A 185 22.52 -7.88 13.32
CA HIS A 185 22.40 -9.29 13.64
C HIS A 185 21.32 -9.55 14.70
N GLY A 186 20.21 -10.17 14.28
CA GLY A 186 19.09 -10.59 15.11
C GLY A 186 18.06 -11.33 14.27
N PRO A 187 17.26 -12.24 14.86
CA PRO A 187 16.33 -13.07 14.10
C PRO A 187 15.29 -12.18 13.39
N PRO A 188 14.81 -12.60 12.20
CA PRO A 188 13.96 -11.79 11.35
C PRO A 188 12.61 -11.54 12.04
N ILE A 189 12.45 -10.36 12.63
CA ILE A 189 11.13 -9.82 12.98
C ILE A 189 10.37 -9.71 11.65
N GLN A 190 9.28 -10.45 11.54
CA GLN A 190 8.40 -10.45 10.38
C GLN A 190 7.95 -9.01 10.09
N ILE A 191 8.59 -8.43 9.09
CA ILE A 191 8.23 -7.15 8.52
C ILE A 191 6.83 -7.31 7.95
N ILE A 192 5.87 -6.72 8.64
CA ILE A 192 4.49 -6.60 8.21
C ILE A 192 4.51 -6.00 6.81
N ASP A 193 3.94 -6.75 5.88
CA ASP A 193 3.86 -6.44 4.48
C ASP A 193 3.06 -5.14 4.30
N ASN A 194 3.75 -3.99 4.32
CA ASN A 194 3.18 -2.64 4.15
C ASN A 194 2.38 -2.50 2.84
N ARG A 195 2.51 -3.45 1.90
CA ARG A 195 1.66 -3.57 0.72
C ARG A 195 0.21 -3.83 1.11
N ARG A 196 -0.02 -4.64 2.15
CA ARG A 196 -1.37 -4.89 2.69
C ARG A 196 -1.92 -3.70 3.46
N ILE A 197 -1.09 -2.93 4.17
CA ILE A 197 -1.52 -1.67 4.82
C ILE A 197 -1.92 -0.66 3.75
N LEU A 198 -1.10 -0.45 2.72
CA LEU A 198 -1.41 0.50 1.66
C LEU A 198 -2.61 0.04 0.83
N LEU A 199 -2.71 -1.24 0.48
CA LEU A 199 -3.89 -1.80 -0.17
C LEU A 199 -5.14 -1.74 0.73
N ALA A 200 -4.99 -1.86 2.05
CA ALA A 200 -6.10 -1.69 2.99
C ALA A 200 -6.52 -0.22 3.10
N VAL A 201 -5.58 0.73 3.14
CA VAL A 201 -5.86 2.17 3.09
C VAL A 201 -6.56 2.54 1.79
N ILE A 202 -6.02 2.11 0.64
CA ILE A 202 -6.61 2.33 -0.68
C ILE A 202 -7.99 1.68 -0.80
N LYS A 203 -8.17 0.44 -0.32
CA LYS A 203 -9.50 -0.23 -0.33
C LYS A 203 -10.49 0.40 0.65
N SER A 204 -10.05 0.84 1.82
CA SER A 204 -10.91 1.49 2.83
C SER A 204 -11.44 2.84 2.34
N ASN A 205 -10.65 3.56 1.54
CA ASN A 205 -11.09 4.81 0.91
C ASN A 205 -11.95 4.57 -0.34
N SER A 206 -11.70 3.50 -1.10
CA SER A 206 -12.54 3.13 -2.25
C SER A 206 -13.94 2.65 -1.85
N GLN A 207 -14.12 2.05 -0.67
CA GLN A 207 -15.43 1.56 -0.21
C GLN A 207 -16.37 2.66 0.30
N LYS A 208 -15.92 3.91 0.41
CA LYS A 208 -16.80 5.05 0.77
C LYS A 208 -17.64 5.58 -0.41
N HIS A 209 -17.40 5.12 -1.64
CA HIS A 209 -18.09 5.60 -2.85
C HIS A 209 -19.17 4.65 -3.41
N ASP A 210 -19.39 3.47 -2.80
CA ASP A 210 -20.40 2.49 -3.27
C ASP A 210 -21.74 2.56 -2.50
N PHE A 211 -21.96 3.61 -1.70
CA PHE A 211 -23.22 3.84 -0.99
C PHE A 211 -23.68 5.29 -1.09
N TYR A 212 -23.91 5.78 -2.31
CA TYR A 212 -24.89 6.86 -2.60
C TYR A 212 -25.41 6.70 -4.03
#